data_AF-A0A7L4Y3E0-F1
#
_entry.id   AF-A0A7L4Y3E0-F1
#
_cell.length_a   1.000
_cell.length_b   1.000
_cell.length_c   1.000
_cell.angle_alpha   90.00
_cell.angle_beta   90.00
_cell.angle_gamma   90.00
#
_symmetry.space_group_name_H-M   'P 1'
#
loop_
_entity.id
_entity.type
_entity.pdbx_description
1 polymer ?
#
loop_
_entity_poly.entity_id
_entity_poly.type
_entity_poly.pdbx_seq_one_letter_code
_entity_poly.pdbx_strand_id
1 'polypeptide(L)'
;MTDDIGNSNTLGHLPGLADLRAMSPDVRTATLAHCLRLHLDGLLHVPSGHRTSPHEPLRTQGLDWLNALNLSHGIRRDLGVELGAQTLLDGTVAELAALLDARMAWAGARPSAAAAGRPATGRG
;
A
#
# COMPACT_ATOMS: atom_id res chain seq x y z
N MET A 1 -21.41 -12.17 -15.59
CA MET A 1 -20.22 -12.93 -16.02
C MET A 1 -19.27 -11.88 -16.55
N THR A 2 -18.58 -11.21 -15.64
CA THR A 2 -17.84 -9.97 -15.93
C THR A 2 -16.46 -10.14 -15.33
N ASP A 3 -15.46 -10.23 -16.22
CA ASP A 3 -14.03 -10.08 -16.00
C ASP A 3 -13.50 -10.34 -14.58
N ASP A 4 -13.17 -11.62 -14.34
CA ASP A 4 -12.11 -12.00 -13.40
C ASP A 4 -10.75 -11.72 -14.08
N ILE A 5 -10.44 -10.45 -14.36
CA ILE A 5 -9.05 -10.08 -14.62
C ILE A 5 -8.35 -10.31 -13.29
N GLY A 6 -7.68 -11.45 -13.18
CA GLY A 6 -6.92 -11.89 -12.03
C GLY A 6 -5.97 -10.81 -11.57
N ASN A 7 -6.44 -9.96 -10.66
CA ASN A 7 -5.58 -9.14 -9.85
C ASN A 7 -4.99 -10.08 -8.82
N SER A 8 -3.89 -10.75 -9.19
CA SER A 8 -3.05 -11.54 -8.30
C SER A 8 -2.37 -10.61 -7.29
N ASN A 9 -3.17 -9.88 -6.53
CA ASN A 9 -2.71 -8.94 -5.53
C ASN A 9 -2.18 -9.80 -4.39
N THR A 10 -0.90 -9.66 -4.06
CA THR A 10 -0.28 -10.36 -2.92
C THR A 10 -1.05 -10.09 -1.63
N LEU A 11 -1.66 -8.91 -1.55
CA LEU A 11 -2.48 -8.48 -0.41
C LEU A 11 -3.94 -9.00 -0.44
N GLY A 12 -4.33 -9.83 -1.42
CA GLY A 12 -5.57 -10.64 -1.47
C GLY A 12 -6.91 -9.89 -1.56
N HIS A 13 -7.03 -8.73 -0.92
CA HIS A 13 -8.25 -7.96 -0.71
C HIS A 13 -8.13 -6.50 -1.14
N LEU A 14 -7.05 -6.14 -1.83
CA LEU A 14 -6.77 -4.75 -2.18
C LEU A 14 -7.55 -4.39 -3.46
N PRO A 15 -8.34 -3.29 -3.44
CA PRO A 15 -9.03 -2.83 -4.65
C PRO A 15 -8.06 -2.31 -5.70
N GLY A 16 -8.49 -2.19 -6.96
CA GLY A 16 -7.62 -1.68 -8.02
C GLY A 16 -7.06 -0.30 -7.70
N LEU A 17 -5.83 0.00 -8.13
CA LEU A 17 -5.21 1.32 -7.88
C LEU A 17 -6.05 2.49 -8.42
N ALA A 18 -6.77 2.27 -9.51
CA ALA A 18 -7.69 3.24 -10.08
C ALA A 18 -8.86 3.54 -9.12
N ASP A 19 -9.47 2.48 -8.55
CA ASP A 19 -10.58 2.60 -7.60
C ASP A 19 -10.12 3.26 -6.32
N LEU A 20 -8.96 2.84 -5.78
CA LEU A 20 -8.36 3.47 -4.61
C LEU A 20 -8.16 4.96 -4.84
N ARG A 21 -7.61 5.37 -6.00
CA ARG A 21 -7.41 6.80 -6.30
C ARG A 21 -8.71 7.57 -6.47
N ALA A 22 -9.78 6.93 -6.95
CA ALA A 22 -11.09 7.55 -7.09
C ALA A 22 -11.80 7.73 -5.73
N MET A 23 -11.46 6.93 -4.72
CA MET A 23 -11.97 7.09 -3.36
C MET A 23 -11.45 8.36 -2.69
N SER A 24 -12.25 8.91 -1.78
CA SER A 24 -11.83 9.98 -0.86
C SER A 24 -10.61 9.53 -0.04
N PRO A 25 -9.68 10.44 0.32
CA PRO A 25 -8.46 10.09 1.04
C PRO A 25 -8.73 9.41 2.39
N ASP A 26 -9.80 9.80 3.10
CA ASP A 26 -10.21 9.16 4.35
C ASP A 26 -10.64 7.70 4.14
N VAL A 27 -11.47 7.47 3.12
CA VAL A 27 -11.98 6.14 2.73
C VAL A 27 -10.83 5.26 2.24
N ARG A 28 -9.92 5.83 1.46
CA ARG A 28 -8.74 5.14 0.93
C ARG A 28 -7.81 4.69 2.05
N THR A 29 -7.52 5.59 3.00
CA THR A 29 -6.71 5.28 4.19
C THR A 29 -7.37 4.19 5.03
N ALA A 30 -8.67 4.29 5.28
CA ALA A 30 -9.42 3.26 6.03
C ALA A 30 -9.41 1.90 5.32
N THR A 31 -9.55 1.90 3.99
CA THR A 31 -9.49 0.69 3.16
C THR A 31 -8.11 0.06 3.20
N LEU A 32 -7.04 0.85 3.05
CA LEU A 32 -5.66 0.38 3.15
C LEU A 32 -5.36 -0.23 4.52
N ALA A 33 -5.78 0.44 5.60
CA ALA A 33 -5.64 -0.07 6.96
C ALA A 33 -6.39 -1.41 7.14
N HIS A 34 -7.60 -1.50 6.59
CA HIS A 34 -8.41 -2.72 6.66
C HIS A 34 -7.74 -3.89 5.91
N CYS A 35 -7.27 -3.66 4.68
CA CYS A 35 -6.58 -4.67 3.88
C CYS A 35 -5.27 -5.13 4.54
N LEU A 36 -4.47 -4.19 5.07
CA LEU A 36 -3.24 -4.53 5.80
C LEU A 36 -3.56 -5.44 6.98
N ARG A 37 -4.59 -5.08 7.76
CA ARG A 37 -4.99 -5.84 8.94
C ARG A 37 -5.41 -7.26 8.60
N LEU A 38 -6.26 -7.43 7.58
CA LEU A 38 -6.67 -8.77 7.11
C LEU A 38 -5.47 -9.62 6.69
N HIS A 39 -4.51 -9.01 5.99
CA HIS A 39 -3.31 -9.71 5.56
C HIS A 39 -2.40 -10.09 6.75
N LEU A 40 -2.26 -9.21 7.73
CA LEU A 40 -1.50 -9.47 8.95
C LEU A 40 -2.15 -10.55 9.82
N ASP A 41 -3.48 -10.53 9.98
CA ASP A 41 -4.22 -11.57 10.70
C ASP A 41 -3.99 -12.95 10.06
N GLY A 42 -3.91 -13.00 8.71
CA GLY A 42 -3.54 -14.21 7.97
C GLY A 42 -2.08 -14.64 8.15
N LEU A 43 -1.13 -13.70 8.06
CA LEU A 43 0.31 -13.98 8.18
C LEU A 43 0.71 -14.43 9.59
N LEU A 44 0.12 -13.85 10.62
CA LEU A 44 0.44 -14.13 12.01
C LEU A 44 -0.32 -15.36 12.55
N HIS A 45 -1.18 -15.99 11.72
CA HIS A 45 -2.09 -17.06 12.13
C HIS A 45 -2.79 -16.75 13.46
N VAL A 46 -3.20 -15.49 13.65
CA VAL A 46 -3.74 -15.07 14.94
C VAL A 46 -5.04 -15.83 15.18
N PRO A 47 -5.21 -16.54 16.31
CA PRO A 47 -6.46 -17.20 16.61
C PRO A 47 -7.57 -16.14 16.65
N SER A 48 -8.76 -16.49 16.17
CA SER A 48 -9.88 -15.59 15.85
C SER A 48 -10.40 -14.70 17.00
N GLY A 49 -9.79 -14.77 18.19
CA GLY A 49 -10.05 -13.94 19.37
C GLY A 49 -8.99 -12.87 19.67
N HIS A 50 -7.83 -12.86 19.00
CA HIS A 50 -6.87 -11.75 19.05
C HIS A 50 -6.86 -11.06 17.69
N ARG A 51 -7.14 -9.76 17.66
CA ARG A 51 -7.04 -8.96 16.44
C ARG A 51 -5.77 -8.13 16.52
N THR A 52 -5.08 -7.99 15.40
CA THR A 52 -3.96 -7.04 15.31
C THR A 52 -4.44 -5.62 15.69
N SER A 53 -3.75 -5.01 16.64
CA SER A 53 -4.04 -3.67 17.13
C SER A 53 -3.55 -2.64 16.11
N PRO A 54 -4.41 -1.71 15.66
CA PRO A 54 -4.01 -0.72 14.67
C PRO A 54 -3.10 0.38 15.22
N HIS A 55 -2.94 0.45 16.54
CA HIS A 55 -2.17 1.47 17.26
C HIS A 55 -0.90 0.92 17.93
N GLU A 56 -0.62 -0.37 17.79
CA GLU A 56 0.60 -0.97 18.32
C GLU A 56 1.59 -1.29 17.19
N PRO A 57 2.91 -1.26 17.47
CA PRO A 57 3.92 -1.64 16.50
C PRO A 57 3.71 -3.08 16.03
N LEU A 58 3.93 -3.36 14.75
CA LEU A 58 3.74 -4.72 14.24
C LEU A 58 4.74 -5.71 14.84
N ARG A 59 5.97 -5.26 15.16
CA ARG A 59 6.98 -6.08 15.83
C ARG A 59 6.51 -6.62 17.19
N THR A 60 5.81 -5.81 17.98
CA THR A 60 5.32 -6.25 19.31
C THR A 60 4.16 -7.23 19.21
N GLN A 61 3.48 -7.25 18.06
CA GLN A 61 2.36 -8.14 17.76
C GLN A 61 2.81 -9.46 17.12
N GLY A 62 4.12 -9.67 16.94
CA GLY A 62 4.69 -10.91 16.40
C GLY A 62 5.05 -10.85 14.91
N LEU A 63 5.07 -9.67 14.27
CA LEU A 63 5.59 -9.56 12.92
C LEU A 63 7.10 -9.79 12.90
N ASP A 64 7.51 -10.86 12.22
CA ASP A 64 8.92 -11.17 11.96
C ASP A 64 9.48 -10.39 10.78
N TRP A 65 10.81 -10.22 10.76
CA TRP A 65 11.55 -9.54 9.70
C TRP A 65 11.29 -10.12 8.30
N LEU A 66 11.22 -11.45 8.18
CA LEU A 66 10.95 -12.12 6.91
C LEU A 66 9.54 -11.80 6.38
N ASN A 67 8.56 -11.81 7.28
CA ASN A 67 7.18 -11.47 6.94
C ASN A 67 7.05 -9.98 6.59
N ALA A 68 7.78 -9.10 7.29
CA ALA A 68 7.87 -7.68 6.94
C ALA A 68 8.52 -7.45 5.56
N LEU A 69 9.56 -8.20 5.20
CA LEU A 69 10.14 -8.15 3.84
C LEU A 69 9.14 -8.60 2.78
N ASN A 70 8.46 -9.73 2.98
CA ASN A 70 7.43 -10.20 2.05
C ASN A 70 6.30 -9.18 1.89
N LEU A 71 5.86 -8.58 2.99
CA LEU A 71 4.86 -7.51 2.97
C LEU A 71 5.35 -6.28 2.19
N SER A 72 6.59 -5.85 2.40
CA SER A 72 7.22 -4.77 1.64
C SER A 72 7.23 -5.07 0.13
N HIS A 73 7.60 -6.29 -0.25
CA HIS A 73 7.60 -6.70 -1.66
C HIS A 73 6.19 -6.72 -2.26
N GLY A 74 5.20 -7.21 -1.50
CA GLY A 74 3.80 -7.20 -1.94
C GLY A 74 3.27 -5.77 -2.12
N ILE A 75 3.51 -4.89 -1.15
CA ILE A 75 3.16 -3.46 -1.23
C ILE A 75 3.82 -2.79 -2.43
N ARG A 76 5.11 -3.06 -2.69
CA ARG A 76 5.80 -2.51 -3.86
C ARG A 76 5.18 -3.01 -5.17
N ARG A 77 4.87 -4.30 -5.24
CA ARG A 77 4.29 -4.91 -6.45
C ARG A 77 2.89 -4.39 -6.73
N ASP A 78 2.06 -4.35 -5.70
CA ASP A 78 0.63 -4.08 -5.83
C ASP A 78 0.32 -2.57 -5.84
N LEU A 79 1.05 -1.78 -5.03
CA LEU A 79 0.84 -0.34 -4.87
C LEU A 79 1.89 0.53 -5.59
N GLY A 80 3.01 -0.05 -6.02
CA GLY A 80 4.14 0.70 -6.55
C GLY A 80 4.90 1.51 -5.48
N VAL A 81 4.62 1.27 -4.19
CA VAL A 81 5.21 2.02 -3.07
C VAL A 81 6.31 1.21 -2.40
N GLU A 82 7.48 1.80 -2.25
CA GLU A 82 8.60 1.19 -1.54
C GLU A 82 8.55 1.55 -0.05
N LEU A 83 8.36 0.53 0.80
CA LEU A 83 8.45 0.62 2.25
C LEU A 83 9.59 -0.26 2.77
N GLY A 84 10.38 0.24 3.71
CA GLY A 84 11.42 -0.55 4.37
C GLY A 84 10.79 -1.54 5.36
N ALA A 85 11.34 -2.75 5.44
CA ALA A 85 10.91 -3.74 6.44
C ALA A 85 11.09 -3.25 7.89
N GLN A 86 12.13 -2.44 8.17
CA GLN A 86 12.27 -1.73 9.46
C GLN A 86 11.05 -0.86 9.75
N THR A 87 10.64 -0.03 8.78
CA THR A 87 9.47 0.84 8.92
C THR A 87 8.18 0.07 9.14
N LEU A 88 8.03 -1.09 8.49
CA LEU A 88 6.87 -1.96 8.71
C LEU A 88 6.86 -2.54 10.13
N LEU A 89 8.00 -2.95 10.66
CA LEU A 89 8.11 -3.53 12.00
C LEU A 89 7.87 -2.51 13.11
N ASP A 90 8.43 -1.32 12.95
CA ASP A 90 8.38 -0.27 13.98
C ASP A 90 7.10 0.57 13.90
N GLY A 91 6.44 0.57 12.73
CA GLY A 91 5.20 1.29 12.50
C GLY A 91 3.94 0.53 12.93
N THR A 92 2.86 1.28 13.05
CA THR A 92 1.51 0.77 13.30
C THR A 92 0.71 0.65 11.99
N VAL A 93 -0.37 -0.15 11.98
CA VAL A 93 -1.25 -0.27 10.80
C VAL A 93 -1.81 1.10 10.38
N ALA A 94 -2.17 1.94 11.34
CA ALA A 94 -2.69 3.29 11.07
C ALA A 94 -1.65 4.18 10.39
N GLU A 95 -0.41 4.21 10.91
CA GLU A 95 0.69 4.99 10.32
C GLU A 95 1.06 4.49 8.93
N LEU A 96 1.13 3.18 8.74
CA LEU A 96 1.44 2.58 7.45
C LEU A 96 0.36 2.90 6.42
N ALA A 97 -0.92 2.84 6.79
CA ALA A 97 -2.02 3.20 5.90
C ALA A 97 -1.96 4.68 5.49
N ALA A 98 -1.72 5.58 6.43
CA ALA A 98 -1.57 7.01 6.16
C ALA A 98 -0.34 7.29 5.27
N LEU A 99 0.76 6.57 5.49
CA LEU A 99 1.99 6.72 4.70
C LEU A 99 1.81 6.20 3.27
N LEU A 100 1.10 5.08 3.10
CA LEU A 100 0.70 4.56 1.79
C LEU A 100 -0.20 5.56 1.05
N ASP A 101 -1.21 6.11 1.73
CA ASP A 101 -2.09 7.14 1.18
C ASP A 101 -1.30 8.35 0.66
N ALA A 102 -0.43 8.90 1.51
CA ALA A 102 0.42 10.04 1.17
C ALA A 102 1.34 9.73 -0.02
N ARG A 103 1.90 8.51 -0.09
CA ARG A 103 2.76 8.10 -1.21
C ARG A 103 1.99 7.89 -2.50
N MET A 104 0.75 7.38 -2.44
CA MET A 104 -0.10 7.26 -3.63
C MET A 104 -0.55 8.62 -4.15
N ALA A 105 -0.88 9.55 -3.24
CA ALA A 105 -1.20 10.93 -3.59
C ALA A 105 0.00 11.62 -4.26
N TRP A 106 1.21 11.44 -3.70
CA TRP A 106 2.44 11.99 -4.28
C TRP A 106 2.80 11.36 -5.63
N ALA A 107 2.58 10.05 -5.80
CA ALA A 107 2.82 9.36 -7.07
C ALA A 107 1.86 9.81 -8.18
N GLY A 108 0.60 10.14 -7.83
CA GLY A 108 -0.37 10.74 -8.76
C GLY A 108 -0.07 12.21 -9.07
N ALA A 109 0.60 12.91 -8.16
CA ALA A 109 0.94 14.33 -8.28
C ALA A 109 2.24 14.60 -9.07
N ARG A 110 2.97 13.57 -9.54
CA ARG A 110 4.09 13.83 -10.46
C ARG A 110 3.52 14.51 -11.72
N PRO A 111 3.86 15.79 -11.98
CA PRO A 111 3.57 16.34 -13.28
C PRO A 111 4.29 15.45 -14.29
N SER A 112 3.53 14.86 -15.20
CA SER A 112 4.10 14.16 -16.34
C SER A 112 4.99 15.15 -17.08
N ALA A 113 6.29 15.10 -16.80
CA ALA A 113 7.32 15.86 -17.50
C ALA A 113 7.45 15.42 -18.98
N ALA A 114 6.52 14.59 -19.48
CA ALA A 114 6.37 14.27 -20.90
C ALA A 114 5.64 15.38 -21.69
N ALA A 115 5.17 16.46 -21.05
CA ALA A 115 4.58 17.62 -21.73
C ALA A 115 5.50 18.85 -21.80
N ALA A 116 6.78 18.73 -21.42
CA ALA A 116 7.77 19.75 -21.76
C ALA A 116 8.20 19.53 -23.21
N GLY A 117 7.37 20.05 -24.11
CA GLY A 117 7.63 20.09 -25.54
C GLY A 117 9.05 20.55 -25.82
N ARG A 118 9.74 19.80 -26.69
CA ARG A 118 10.97 20.26 -27.34
C ARG A 118 10.64 21.57 -28.07
N PRO A 119 11.18 22.74 -27.70
CA PRO A 119 11.20 23.83 -28.64
C PRO A 119 12.19 23.45 -29.76
N ALA A 120 11.63 22.98 -30.87
CA ALA A 120 12.32 23.04 -32.14
C ALA A 120 12.33 24.50 -32.59
N THR A 121 13.37 25.23 -32.22
CA THR A 121 13.71 26.51 -32.82
C THR A 121 15.19 26.39 -33.18
N GLY A 122 15.59 26.20 -34.43
CA GLY A 122 15.09 26.90 -35.60
C GLY A 122 16.13 27.96 -35.95
N ARG A 123 17.07 27.53 -36.80
CA ARG A 123 18.13 28.27 -37.49
C ARG A 123 17.65 29.62 -38.05
N GLY A 124 18.44 30.68 -37.85
CA GLY A 124 18.30 31.99 -38.50
C GLY A 124 19.53 32.84 -38.24
#